data_AF-A0A3D5AGX0-F1
#
_entry.id   AF-A0A3D5AGX0-F1
#
_cell.length_a   1.000
_cell.length_b   1.000
_cell.length_c   1.000
_cell.angle_alpha   90.00
_cell.angle_beta   90.00
_cell.angle_gamma   90.00
#
_symmetry.space_group_name_H-M   'P 1'
#
loop_
_entity.id
_entity.type
_entity.pdbx_description
1 polymer ?
#
loop_
_entity_poly.entity_id
_entity_poly.type
_entity_poly.pdbx_seq_one_letter_code
_entity_poly.pdbx_strand_id
1 'polypeptide(L)' 'MPTKDAQAAPGARAVARHVRLSASKARRVINLVRGLPAKEALTVLQFAPQSASEPVYKVLASAIANAENNERLDPDA' A
#
# COMPACT_ATOMS: atom_id res chain seq x y z
N MET A 1 -9.68 17.67 18.30
CA MET A 1 -8.58 17.83 17.31
C MET A 1 -7.69 16.60 17.46
N PRO A 2 -7.59 15.67 16.50
CA PRO A 2 -6.73 14.51 16.67
C PRO A 2 -5.27 14.90 16.41
N THR A 3 -4.45 14.61 17.40
CA THR A 3 -3.03 14.90 17.56
C THR A 3 -2.18 14.09 16.59
N LYS A 4 -1.11 14.72 16.10
CA LYS A 4 -0.02 14.08 15.35
C LYS A 4 0.57 12.92 16.17
N ASP A 5 0.94 11.86 15.45
CA ASP A 5 1.90 10.83 15.85
C ASP A 5 1.41 9.81 16.90
N ALA A 6 0.53 8.90 16.47
CA ALA A 6 0.47 7.57 17.06
C ALA A 6 1.78 6.83 16.69
N GLN A 7 2.47 6.29 17.71
CA GLN A 7 3.83 5.76 17.67
C GLN A 7 4.14 4.92 16.41
N ALA A 8 5.24 5.27 15.72
CA ALA A 8 5.75 4.55 14.57
C ALA A 8 6.42 3.24 15.01
N ALA A 9 5.74 2.12 14.79
CA ALA A 9 6.44 0.86 14.56
C ALA A 9 7.41 1.05 13.37
N PRO A 10 8.56 0.36 13.32
CA PRO A 10 9.41 0.37 12.12
C PRO A 10 8.55 -0.06 10.93
N GLY A 11 8.52 0.76 9.89
CA GLY A 11 7.51 0.64 8.85
C GLY A 11 7.64 1.73 7.81
N ALA A 12 7.91 1.30 6.58
CA ALA A 12 8.01 2.22 5.46
C ALA A 12 6.64 2.69 4.97
N ARG A 13 6.63 3.91 4.44
CA ARG A 13 5.44 4.55 3.88
C ARG A 13 5.68 4.98 2.43
N ALA A 14 4.65 4.84 1.60
CA ALA A 14 4.58 5.43 0.27
C ALA A 14 3.23 6.15 0.08
N VAL A 15 3.24 7.27 -0.65
CA VAL A 15 2.03 8.06 -0.92
C VAL A 15 2.02 8.52 -2.37
N ALA A 16 1.01 8.12 -3.13
CA ALA A 16 0.70 8.72 -4.43
C ALA A 16 -0.33 9.84 -4.29
N ARG A 17 0.04 11.04 -4.74
CA ARG A 17 -0.86 12.21 -4.76
C ARG A 17 -1.36 12.47 -6.19
N HIS A 18 -2.52 13.10 -6.32
CA HIS A 18 -3.12 13.50 -7.59
C HIS A 18 -3.50 12.34 -8.54
N VAL A 19 -3.77 11.16 -7.99
CA VAL A 19 -4.30 10.01 -8.75
C VAL A 19 -5.69 10.36 -9.29
N ARG A 20 -5.89 10.18 -10.59
CA ARG A 20 -7.16 10.47 -11.30
C ARG A 20 -8.19 9.34 -11.09
N LEU A 21 -8.58 9.12 -9.84
CA LEU A 21 -9.54 8.09 -9.45
C LEU A 21 -10.44 8.60 -8.31
N SER A 22 -11.70 8.16 -8.26
CA SER A 22 -12.55 8.47 -7.10
C SER A 22 -12.06 7.72 -5.86
N ALA A 23 -12.15 8.37 -4.70
CA ALA A 23 -11.78 7.76 -3.44
C ALA A 23 -12.56 6.47 -3.14
N SER A 24 -13.84 6.40 -3.54
CA SER A 24 -14.67 5.21 -3.34
C SER A 24 -14.17 3.99 -4.12
N LYS A 25 -13.76 4.17 -5.38
CA LYS A 25 -13.21 3.10 -6.21
C LYS A 25 -11.87 2.58 -5.65
N ALA A 26 -11.02 3.50 -5.18
CA ALA A 26 -9.76 3.13 -4.52
C ALA A 26 -9.99 2.33 -3.24
N ARG A 27 -10.89 2.81 -2.36
CA ARG A 27 -11.19 2.15 -1.08
C ARG A 27 -11.71 0.72 -1.24
N ARG A 28 -12.51 0.46 -2.29
CA ARG A 28 -13.00 -0.89 -2.60
C ARG A 28 -11.86 -1.88 -2.78
N VAL A 29 -10.81 -1.48 -3.50
CA VAL A 29 -9.63 -2.33 -3.73
C VAL A 29 -8.74 -2.42 -2.50
N ILE A 30 -8.53 -1.31 -1.80
CA ILE A 30 -7.72 -1.26 -0.57
C ILE A 30 -8.27 -2.22 0.50
N ASN A 31 -9.60 -2.32 0.61
CA ASN A 31 -10.22 -3.21 1.58
C ASN A 31 -9.97 -4.70 1.28
N LEU A 32 -9.61 -5.07 0.04
CA LEU A 32 -9.25 -6.45 -0.30
C LEU A 32 -7.88 -6.85 0.20
N VAL A 33 -6.95 -5.90 0.34
CA VAL A 33 -5.53 -6.16 0.66
C VAL A 33 -5.14 -5.79 2.09
N ARG A 34 -6.11 -5.30 2.89
CA ARG A 34 -5.84 -4.86 4.25
C ARG A 34 -5.58 -6.06 5.16
N GLY A 35 -4.41 -6.10 5.80
CA GLY A 35 -4.02 -7.16 6.74
C GLY A 35 -3.48 -8.42 6.07
N LEU A 36 -3.33 -8.43 4.75
CA LEU A 36 -2.64 -9.50 4.02
C LEU A 36 -1.13 -9.26 4.01
N PRO A 37 -0.32 -10.33 3.90
CA PRO A 37 1.12 -10.19 3.71
C PRO A 37 1.43 -9.53 2.38
N ALA A 38 2.56 -8.83 2.31
CA ALA A 38 2.92 -7.95 1.19
C ALA A 38 2.91 -8.69 -0.17
N LYS A 39 3.48 -9.90 -0.22
CA LYS A 39 3.52 -10.73 -1.43
C LYS A 39 2.12 -11.13 -1.92
N GLU A 40 1.26 -11.60 -1.03
CA GLU A 40 -0.11 -11.98 -1.40
C GLU A 40 -0.93 -10.77 -1.86
N ALA A 41 -0.78 -9.64 -1.19
CA ALA A 41 -1.43 -8.39 -1.60
C ALA A 41 -1.02 -7.96 -3.01
N LEU A 42 0.25 -8.10 -3.39
CA LEU A 42 0.71 -7.83 -4.76
C LEU A 42 0.04 -8.76 -5.78
N THR A 43 -0.03 -10.06 -5.49
CA THR A 43 -0.70 -11.04 -6.36
C THR A 43 -2.18 -10.73 -6.53
N VAL A 44 -2.89 -10.44 -5.44
CA VAL A 44 -4.31 -10.07 -5.48
C VAL A 44 -4.53 -8.83 -6.34
N LEU A 45 -3.70 -7.80 -6.19
CA LEU A 45 -3.80 -6.57 -6.98
C LEU A 45 -3.45 -6.78 -8.46
N GLN A 46 -2.54 -7.70 -8.78
CA GLN A 46 -2.15 -8.01 -10.15
C GLN A 46 -3.30 -8.64 -10.95
N PHE A 47 -4.11 -9.48 -10.32
CA PHE A 47 -5.23 -10.18 -10.97
C PHE A 47 -6.60 -9.57 -10.70
N ALA A 48 -6.67 -8.50 -9.90
CA ALA A 48 -7.94 -7.84 -9.59
C ALA A 48 -8.47 -7.08 -10.84
N PRO A 49 -9.72 -7.33 -11.27
CA PRO A 49 -10.28 -6.79 -12.52
C PRO A 49 -10.61 -5.28 -12.45
N GLN A 50 -10.37 -4.62 -11.31
CA GLN A 50 -10.68 -3.21 -11.13
C GLN A 50 -9.56 -2.33 -11.70
N SER A 51 -9.89 -1.26 -12.42
CA SER A 51 -8.88 -0.30 -12.89
C SER A 51 -8.15 0.42 -11.76
N ALA A 52 -8.75 0.45 -10.57
CA ALA A 52 -8.16 0.99 -9.35
C ALA A 52 -7.00 0.14 -8.80
N SER A 53 -6.82 -1.09 -9.28
CA SER A 53 -5.77 -2.00 -8.80
C SER A 53 -4.38 -1.52 -9.20
N GLU A 54 -4.20 -1.00 -10.42
CA GLU A 54 -2.88 -0.62 -10.93
C GLU A 54 -2.23 0.54 -10.13
N PRO A 55 -2.94 1.65 -9.82
CA PRO A 55 -2.37 2.69 -8.95
C PRO A 55 -2.04 2.17 -7.54
N VAL A 56 -2.88 1.30 -6.98
CA VAL A 56 -2.69 0.76 -5.63
C VAL A 56 -1.49 -0.20 -5.61
N TYR A 57 -1.34 -1.03 -6.63
CA TYR A 57 -0.20 -1.92 -6.84
C TYR A 57 1.12 -1.13 -6.85
N LYS A 58 1.19 -0.06 -7.64
CA LYS A 58 2.39 0.79 -7.73
C LYS A 58 2.79 1.40 -6.38
N VAL A 59 1.80 1.84 -5.59
CA VAL A 59 2.06 2.40 -4.25
C VAL A 59 2.54 1.32 -3.30
N LEU A 60 1.94 0.13 -3.32
CA LEU A 60 2.36 -0.98 -2.47
C LEU A 60 3.79 -1.44 -2.80
N ALA A 61 4.10 -1.60 -4.09
CA ALA A 61 5.44 -1.93 -4.56
C ALA A 61 6.48 -0.87 -4.13
N SER A 62 6.12 0.42 -4.19
CA SER A 62 6.98 1.50 -3.71
C SER A 62 7.17 1.46 -2.19
N ALA A 63 6.16 1.10 -1.41
CA ALA A 63 6.30 0.97 0.05
C ALA A 63 7.25 -0.19 0.42
N ILE A 64 7.16 -1.32 -0.28
CA ILE A 64 8.08 -2.46 -0.09
C ILE A 64 9.51 -2.04 -0.42
N ALA A 65 9.73 -1.40 -1.58
CA ALA A 65 11.05 -0.91 -1.96
C ALA A 65 11.63 0.11 -0.95
N ASN A 66 10.78 0.94 -0.33
CA ASN A 66 11.21 1.87 0.72
C ASN A 66 11.59 1.12 2.01
N ALA A 67 10.86 0.06 2.36
CA ALA A 67 11.17 -0.79 3.52
C ALA A 67 12.54 -1.45 3.37
N GLU A 68 12.80 -2.02 2.19
CA GLU A 68 14.06 -2.70 1.87
C GLU A 68 15.24 -1.71 1.86
N ASN A 69 15.13 -0.60 1.13
CA ASN A 69 16.28 0.28 0.86
C ASN A 69 16.56 1.28 1.99
N ASN A 70 15.52 1.86 2.59
CA ASN A 70 15.69 2.94 3.56
C ASN A 70 15.68 2.45 5.00
N GLU A 71 14.84 1.47 5.31
CA GLU A 71 14.65 0.96 6.67
C GLU A 71 15.32 -0.39 6.92
N ARG A 72 15.88 -1.02 5.86
CA ARG A 72 16.51 -2.36 5.90
C ARG A 72 15.63 -3.41 6.59
N LEU A 73 14.31 -3.27 6.42
CA LEU A 73 13.32 -4.20 6.92
C LEU A 73 13.22 -5.39 5.97
N ASP A 74 13.03 -6.58 6.54
CA ASP A 74 12.78 -7.78 5.77
C ASP A 74 11.37 -7.69 5.15
N PRO A 75 11.23 -7.76 3.82
CA PRO A 75 9.94 -7.68 3.14
C PRO A 75 9.03 -8.90 3.40
N ASP A 76 9.56 -9.97 4.00
CA ASP A 76 8.86 -11.24 4.26
C ASP A 76 8.43 -11.45 5.73
N ALA A 77 8.76 -10.51 6.63
CA ALA A 77 8.46 -10.59 8.06
C ALA A 77 7.01 -10.24 8.44
#